data_AF-A0A812Q7B8-F1
#
_entry.id   AF-A0A812Q7B8-F1
#
_cell.length_a   1.000
_cell.length_b   1.000
_cell.length_c   1.000
_cell.angle_alpha   90.00
_cell.angle_beta   90.00
_cell.angle_gamma   90.00
#
_symmetry.space_group_name_H-M   'P 1'
#
loop_
_entity.id
_entity.type
_entity.pdbx_description
1 polymer ?
#
loop_
_entity_poly.entity_id
_entity_poly.type
_entity_poly.pdbx_seq_one_letter_code
_entity_poly.pdbx_strand_id
1 'polypeptide(L)'
;NPPEAPAAAEEADGRAHRPDASAKEASRKEAKAKIPEKRPEEPPPKEEPEEQSAQMGSTEEPVGWLPEGHECNTCKKQVSAFGGVFCGRRKAGFIPIAGCGAAVCWRCMNRSSKDASFGK
;
A
#
# COMPACT_ATOMS: atom_id res chain seq x y z
N ASN A 1 40.58 -6.38 38.63
CA ASN A 1 40.19 -7.66 38.00
C ASN A 1 38.72 -7.62 37.64
N PRO A 2 38.34 -7.17 36.43
CA PRO A 2 37.03 -7.49 35.88
C PRO A 2 37.01 -8.95 35.39
N PRO A 3 35.94 -9.72 35.61
CA PRO A 3 35.83 -11.07 35.09
C PRO A 3 35.56 -11.08 33.58
N GLU A 4 36.19 -12.07 32.95
CA GLU A 4 36.14 -12.48 31.55
C GLU A 4 34.74 -12.61 30.96
N ALA A 5 34.63 -12.30 29.67
CA ALA A 5 33.53 -12.68 28.80
C ALA A 5 33.63 -14.17 28.42
N PRO A 6 32.52 -14.92 28.36
CA PRO A 6 32.39 -16.04 27.44
C PRO A 6 31.83 -15.51 26.11
N ALA A 7 32.56 -15.59 25.00
CA ALA A 7 32.87 -16.79 24.22
C ALA A 7 31.64 -17.36 23.49
N ALA A 8 31.83 -17.48 22.19
CA ALA A 8 30.92 -17.89 21.14
C ALA A 8 29.98 -19.06 21.47
N ALA A 9 28.76 -18.94 20.96
CA ALA A 9 27.96 -20.08 20.55
C ALA A 9 27.55 -19.85 19.08
N GLU A 10 28.30 -20.46 18.18
CA GLU A 10 27.79 -20.94 16.90
C GLU A 10 26.65 -21.91 17.17
N GLU A 11 25.50 -21.79 16.51
CA GLU A 11 24.65 -22.94 16.19
C GLU A 11 23.85 -22.73 14.89
N ALA A 12 24.05 -23.71 13.99
CA ALA A 12 23.09 -24.31 13.07
C ALA A 12 22.62 -23.54 11.82
N ASP A 13 23.43 -23.71 10.78
CA ASP A 13 22.98 -23.94 9.41
C ASP A 13 21.91 -25.06 9.36
N GLY A 14 20.74 -24.76 8.80
CA GLY A 14 19.74 -25.80 8.53
C GLY A 14 18.29 -25.33 8.38
N ARG A 15 17.89 -24.92 7.16
CA ARG A 15 16.61 -25.38 6.60
C ARG A 15 16.48 -25.11 5.09
N ALA A 16 16.73 -26.17 4.32
CA ALA A 16 15.96 -26.65 3.17
C ALA A 16 15.55 -25.67 2.05
N HIS A 17 16.19 -25.86 0.90
CA HIS A 17 15.58 -26.04 -0.43
C HIS A 17 14.07 -25.73 -0.51
N ARG A 18 13.71 -24.59 -1.11
CA ARG A 18 12.41 -24.46 -1.79
C ARG A 18 12.58 -25.00 -3.21
N PRO A 19 11.83 -26.04 -3.62
CA PRO A 19 11.76 -26.40 -5.02
C PRO A 19 11.05 -25.30 -5.81
N ASP A 20 11.63 -25.03 -6.97
CA ASP A 20 11.15 -24.18 -8.05
C ASP A 20 9.75 -24.66 -8.49
N ALA A 21 8.73 -23.89 -8.15
CA ALA A 21 7.38 -24.11 -8.63
C ALA A 21 7.23 -23.50 -10.02
N SER A 22 7.87 -24.16 -10.99
CA SER A 22 7.57 -24.07 -12.41
C SER A 22 6.15 -24.61 -12.64
N ALA A 23 5.17 -23.72 -12.77
CA ALA A 23 3.84 -24.05 -13.25
C ALA A 23 3.54 -23.22 -14.51
N LYS A 24 3.53 -23.96 -15.61
CA LYS A 24 3.28 -23.54 -16.98
C LYS A 24 1.93 -22.85 -17.16
N GLU A 25 1.95 -21.93 -18.12
CA GLU A 25 0.84 -21.38 -18.88
C GLU A 25 -0.24 -22.40 -19.27
N ALA A 26 -1.50 -21.96 -19.18
CA ALA A 26 -2.57 -22.40 -20.08
C ALA A 26 -3.63 -21.29 -20.24
N SER A 27 -3.47 -20.52 -21.31
CA SER A 27 -4.50 -20.11 -22.26
C SER A 27 -5.97 -20.10 -21.77
N ARG A 28 -6.54 -18.91 -21.53
CA ARG A 28 -7.99 -18.71 -21.61
C ARG A 28 -8.31 -17.67 -22.67
N LYS A 29 -9.00 -18.18 -23.69
CA LYS A 29 -9.38 -17.56 -24.95
C LYS A 29 -10.19 -16.28 -24.78
N GLU A 30 -9.91 -15.36 -25.69
CA GLU A 30 -10.70 -14.18 -26.03
C GLU A 30 -12.19 -14.52 -26.19
N ALA A 31 -13.04 -13.77 -25.50
CA ALA A 31 -14.46 -13.60 -25.84
C ALA A 31 -14.71 -12.11 -26.03
N LYS A 32 -14.63 -11.71 -27.31
CA LYS A 32 -14.88 -10.38 -27.85
C LYS A 32 -16.39 -10.14 -27.89
N ALA A 33 -16.94 -9.57 -26.82
CA ALA A 33 -18.32 -9.08 -26.80
C ALA A 33 -18.33 -7.61 -27.26
N LYS A 34 -18.90 -7.37 -28.45
CA LYS A 34 -19.25 -6.06 -28.99
C LYS A 34 -20.25 -5.39 -28.04
N ILE A 35 -19.88 -4.28 -27.41
CA ILE A 35 -20.84 -3.36 -26.80
C ILE A 35 -21.10 -2.24 -27.82
N PRO A 36 -22.36 -1.97 -28.19
CA PRO A 36 -22.70 -0.91 -29.13
C PRO A 36 -22.43 0.48 -28.54
N GLU A 37 -21.71 1.30 -29.32
CA GLU A 37 -21.61 2.75 -29.13
C GLU A 37 -23.01 3.36 -29.06
N LYS A 38 -23.40 3.82 -27.87
CA LYS A 38 -24.49 4.75 -27.71
C LYS A 38 -23.92 6.13 -27.47
N ARG A 39 -24.28 6.98 -28.42
CA ARG A 39 -23.90 8.37 -28.65
C ARG A 39 -24.15 9.26 -27.41
N PRO A 40 -23.34 10.33 -27.21
CA PRO A 40 -23.46 11.25 -26.09
C PRO A 40 -24.75 12.07 -26.16
N GLU A 41 -25.48 12.15 -25.04
CA GLU A 41 -26.51 13.15 -24.81
C GLU A 41 -25.99 14.11 -23.71
N GLU A 42 -26.04 15.41 -24.02
CA GLU A 42 -25.49 16.51 -23.22
C GLU A 42 -26.17 16.61 -21.84
N PRO A 43 -25.42 16.89 -20.76
CA PRO A 43 -25.97 16.95 -19.41
C PRO A 43 -26.76 18.25 -19.18
N PRO A 44 -27.99 18.20 -18.63
CA PRO A 44 -28.65 19.39 -18.11
C PRO A 44 -27.90 19.90 -16.85
N PRO A 45 -27.58 21.21 -16.76
CA PRO A 45 -26.93 21.80 -15.60
C PRO A 45 -27.95 22.00 -14.48
N LYS A 46 -27.80 21.27 -13.37
CA LYS A 46 -28.50 21.57 -12.11
C LYS A 46 -27.58 21.38 -10.91
N GLU A 47 -27.05 22.54 -10.51
CA GLU A 47 -27.14 23.11 -9.17
C GLU A 47 -26.48 22.31 -8.02
N GLU A 48 -25.37 22.91 -7.60
CA GLU A 48 -24.56 22.67 -6.43
C GLU A 48 -25.39 22.55 -5.14
N PRO A 49 -25.09 21.55 -4.30
CA PRO A 49 -25.00 21.74 -2.88
C PRO A 49 -23.54 22.08 -2.57
N GLU A 50 -23.24 23.38 -2.55
CA GLU A 50 -22.29 23.92 -1.58
C GLU A 50 -22.78 23.49 -0.19
N GLU A 51 -22.17 22.47 0.40
CA GLU A 51 -21.89 22.37 1.84
C GLU A 51 -21.41 20.95 2.14
N GLN A 52 -20.09 20.80 2.25
CA GLN A 52 -19.53 20.30 3.49
C GLN A 52 -18.07 20.72 3.56
N SER A 53 -17.92 21.94 4.10
CA SER A 53 -17.03 22.25 5.20
C SER A 53 -15.69 21.51 5.21
N ALA A 54 -14.67 22.25 4.79
CA ALA A 54 -13.48 22.49 5.60
C ALA A 54 -13.26 21.50 6.76
N GLN A 55 -12.65 20.35 6.48
CA GLN A 55 -11.83 19.66 7.48
C GLN A 55 -10.45 20.31 7.51
N MET A 56 -10.42 21.59 7.87
CA MET A 56 -9.24 22.20 8.48
C MET A 56 -9.34 21.93 9.97
N GLY A 57 -8.38 21.20 10.53
CA GLY A 57 -8.21 21.14 11.98
C GLY A 57 -8.13 19.75 12.58
N SER A 58 -7.26 18.89 12.04
CA SER A 58 -6.48 17.97 12.86
C SER A 58 -5.25 17.60 12.05
N THR A 59 -4.08 18.12 12.42
CA THR A 59 -2.77 17.66 11.93
C THR A 59 -2.47 16.26 12.48
N GLU A 60 -3.46 15.38 12.49
CA GLU A 60 -3.28 13.97 12.75
C GLU A 60 -2.88 13.37 11.43
N GLU A 61 -1.60 13.02 11.25
CA GLU A 61 -1.20 12.33 10.03
C GLU A 61 -2.07 11.06 9.89
N PRO A 62 -2.68 10.85 8.71
CA PRO A 62 -3.57 9.73 8.51
C PRO A 62 -2.77 8.44 8.68
N VAL A 63 -3.24 7.56 9.56
CA VAL A 63 -2.70 6.21 9.75
C VAL A 63 -3.80 5.20 9.49
N GLY A 64 -3.43 4.03 8.95
CA GLY A 64 -4.38 2.97 8.66
C GLY A 64 -4.70 2.88 7.17
N TRP A 65 -5.95 2.56 6.84
CA TRP A 65 -6.37 2.26 5.47
C TRP A 65 -6.32 3.50 4.57
N LEU A 66 -5.83 3.30 3.34
CA LEU A 66 -5.79 4.33 2.32
C LEU A 66 -7.18 4.41 1.64
N PRO A 67 -7.84 5.58 1.60
CA PRO A 67 -9.16 5.72 1.00
C PRO A 67 -9.13 5.51 -0.52
N GLU A 68 -10.30 5.25 -1.10
CA GLU A 68 -10.44 5.16 -2.55
C GLU A 68 -10.07 6.49 -3.23
N GLY A 69 -9.43 6.41 -4.40
CA GLY A 69 -9.02 7.58 -5.18
C GLY A 69 -7.69 8.19 -4.74
N HIS A 70 -7.14 7.81 -3.57
CA HIS A 70 -5.83 8.30 -3.15
C HIS A 70 -4.69 7.73 -4.00
N GLU A 71 -3.62 8.52 -4.16
CA GLU A 71 -2.46 8.12 -4.94
C GLU A 71 -1.39 7.44 -4.08
N CYS A 72 -0.83 6.34 -4.59
CA CYS A 72 0.33 5.70 -4.00
C CYS A 72 1.59 6.55 -4.22
N ASN A 73 2.34 6.88 -3.17
CA ASN A 73 3.56 7.68 -3.27
C ASN A 73 4.65 7.04 -4.11
N THR A 74 4.67 5.71 -4.21
CA THR A 74 5.69 4.95 -4.95
C THR A 74 5.38 4.83 -6.44
N CYS A 75 4.17 4.41 -6.80
CA CYS A 75 3.82 4.16 -8.20
C CYS A 75 2.93 5.24 -8.83
N LYS A 76 2.49 6.23 -8.04
CA LYS A 76 1.62 7.34 -8.47
C LYS A 76 0.31 6.88 -9.12
N LYS A 77 -0.15 5.67 -8.79
CA LYS A 77 -1.45 5.15 -9.23
C LYS A 77 -2.48 5.38 -8.13
N GLN A 78 -3.70 5.71 -8.54
CA GLN A 78 -4.85 5.74 -7.64
C GLN A 78 -5.17 4.33 -7.14
N VAL A 79 -5.45 4.21 -5.84
CA VAL A 79 -5.96 2.98 -5.24
C VAL A 79 -7.47 2.92 -5.31
N SER A 80 -7.99 1.73 -5.63
CA SER A 80 -9.39 1.38 -5.43
C SER A 80 -9.72 1.28 -3.93
N ALA A 81 -10.99 1.07 -3.57
CA ALA A 81 -11.43 0.86 -2.20
C ALA A 81 -10.52 -0.14 -1.44
N PHE A 82 -9.93 0.31 -0.33
CA PHE A 82 -8.99 -0.45 0.51
C PHE A 82 -7.73 -0.95 -0.21
N GLY A 83 -7.30 -0.28 -1.28
CA GLY A 83 -6.16 -0.69 -2.12
C GLY A 83 -4.77 -0.43 -1.53
N GLY A 84 -4.68 0.14 -0.32
CA GLY A 84 -3.41 0.44 0.34
C GLY A 84 -3.57 0.87 1.79
N VAL A 85 -2.46 1.36 2.35
CA VAL A 85 -2.39 1.94 3.70
C VAL A 85 -1.50 3.18 3.72
N PHE A 86 -1.73 4.04 4.71
CA PHE A 86 -0.75 5.01 5.16
C PHE A 86 0.25 4.34 6.09
N CYS A 87 1.54 4.48 5.77
CA CYS A 87 2.64 3.89 6.51
C CYS A 87 2.87 4.61 7.83
N GLY A 88 2.16 4.20 8.88
CA GLY A 88 2.35 4.73 10.22
C GLY A 88 1.62 3.91 11.27
N ARG A 89 2.11 3.98 12.50
CA ARG A 89 1.44 3.43 13.68
C ARG A 89 1.35 4.49 14.76
N ARG A 90 0.14 4.68 15.30
CA ARG A 90 -0.08 5.47 16.53
C ARG A 90 0.44 4.66 17.72
N LYS A 91 1.44 5.18 18.42
CA LYS A 91 1.85 4.62 19.71
C LYS A 91 1.06 5.33 20.80
N ALA A 92 0.35 4.58 21.64
CA ALA A 92 -0.45 5.16 22.71
C ALA A 92 0.42 6.06 23.60
N GLY A 93 0.02 7.33 23.74
CA GLY A 93 0.70 8.32 24.58
C GLY A 93 1.88 9.05 23.95
N PHE A 94 2.28 8.74 22.71
CA PHE A 94 3.37 9.44 22.02
C PHE A 94 2.96 9.92 20.63
N ILE A 95 2.94 11.25 20.47
CA ILE A 95 3.18 11.93 19.20
C ILE A 95 4.70 12.13 19.18
N PRO A 96 5.45 11.62 18.18
CA PRO A 96 5.03 11.41 16.80
C PRO A 96 4.65 9.97 16.42
N ILE A 97 3.92 9.86 15.31
CA ILE A 97 3.59 8.59 14.65
C ILE A 97 4.88 7.86 14.26
N ALA A 98 4.97 6.57 14.57
CA ALA A 98 6.09 5.74 14.14
C ALA A 98 5.83 5.24 12.71
N GLY A 99 6.58 5.75 11.74
CA GLY A 99 6.46 5.41 10.32
C GLY A 99 6.93 6.56 9.43
N CYS A 100 6.70 6.44 8.13
CA CYS A 100 7.05 7.49 7.16
C CYS A 100 5.85 8.33 6.68
N GLY A 101 4.63 8.04 7.15
CA GLY A 101 3.40 8.72 6.74
C GLY A 101 3.01 8.49 5.28
N ALA A 102 3.80 7.75 4.49
CA ALA A 102 3.58 7.62 3.06
C ALA A 102 2.36 6.75 2.73
N ALA A 103 1.56 7.19 1.76
CA ALA A 103 0.50 6.38 1.14
C ALA A 103 1.11 5.31 0.24
N VAL A 104 0.84 4.03 0.49
CA VAL A 104 1.41 2.92 -0.30
C VAL A 104 0.32 1.90 -0.65
N CYS A 105 0.20 1.55 -1.94
CA CYS A 105 -0.70 0.48 -2.39
C CYS A 105 -0.13 -0.92 -2.10
N TRP A 106 -0.99 -1.93 -1.99
CA TRP A 106 -0.57 -3.32 -1.68
C TRP A 106 0.46 -3.88 -2.65
N ARG A 107 0.35 -3.53 -3.94
CA ARG A 107 1.34 -3.94 -4.96
C ARG A 107 2.73 -3.39 -4.66
N CYS A 108 2.82 -2.10 -4.31
CA CYS A 108 4.08 -1.48 -3.93
C CYS A 108 4.57 -2.07 -2.61
N MET A 109 3.72 -2.16 -1.59
CA MET A 109 4.06 -2.71 -0.28
C MET A 109 4.65 -4.13 -0.36
N ASN A 110 4.03 -5.03 -1.15
CA ASN A 110 4.52 -6.39 -1.32
C ASN A 110 5.85 -6.47 -2.10
N ARG A 111 6.11 -5.48 -2.96
CA ARG A 111 7.38 -5.37 -3.70
C ARG A 111 8.49 -4.85 -2.78
N SER A 112 8.18 -3.88 -1.92
CA SER A 112 9.08 -3.28 -0.93
C SER A 112 9.77 -4.28 -0.02
N SER A 113 9.04 -5.31 0.42
CA SER A 113 9.55 -6.32 1.33
C SER A 113 10.73 -7.10 0.73
N LYS A 114 10.93 -7.03 -0.58
CA LYS A 114 12.02 -7.69 -1.30
C LYS A 114 13.19 -6.74 -1.60
N ASP A 115 12.92 -5.45 -1.80
CA ASP A 115 13.90 -4.47 -2.31
C ASP A 115 14.27 -3.33 -1.32
N ALA A 116 13.72 -3.37 -0.09
CA ALA A 116 14.08 -2.57 1.10
C ALA A 116 14.45 -1.07 0.91
N SER A 117 13.87 -0.38 -0.08
CA SER A 117 14.14 1.06 -0.32
C SER A 117 12.85 1.87 -0.22
N PHE A 118 12.44 2.23 1.00
CA PHE A 118 11.34 3.17 1.26
C PHE A 118 11.81 4.21 2.29
N GLY A 119 11.67 5.51 1.96
CA GLY A 119 11.98 6.63 2.87
C GLY A 119 13.37 7.23 2.64
N LYS A 120 13.51 8.02 1.58
CA LYS A 120 14.70 8.84 1.32
C LYS A 120 14.33 10.30 1.39
#